data_AF-A0A358DFZ2-F1
#
_entry.id   AF-A0A358DFZ2-F1
#
_cell.length_a   1.000
_cell.length_b   1.000
_cell.length_c   1.000
_cell.angle_alpha   90.00
_cell.angle_beta   90.00
_cell.angle_gamma   90.00
#
_symmetry.space_group_name_H-M   'P 1'
#
loop_
_entity.id
_entity.type
_entity.pdbx_description
1 polymer ?
#
loop_
_entity_poly.entity_id
_entity_poly.type
_entity_poly.pdbx_seq_one_letter_code
_entity_poly.pdbx_strand_id
1 'polypeptide(L)' 'MKKTSVSYLFLLWIAGFLFFSCKEVQPYLNTKLSFEERADDLLSRLTIEEKAELMRYDSPAI' A
#
# COMPACT_ATOMS: atom_id res chain seq x y z
N MET A 1 -4.17 -21.52 39.24
CA MET A 1 -5.22 -21.39 38.19
C MET A 1 -5.18 -20.07 37.42
N LYS A 2 -4.72 -18.94 38.00
CA LYS A 2 -4.71 -17.63 37.29
C LYS A 2 -3.62 -17.48 36.20
N LYS A 3 -2.47 -18.16 36.36
CA LYS A 3 -1.30 -18.04 35.46
C LYS A 3 -1.54 -18.60 34.05
N THR A 4 -2.29 -19.70 33.95
CA THR A 4 -2.67 -20.32 32.67
C THR A 4 -3.67 -19.46 31.90
N SER A 5 -4.65 -18.83 32.57
CA SER A 5 -5.57 -17.88 31.91
C SER A 5 -4.88 -16.61 31.39
N VAL A 6 -3.88 -16.09 32.11
CA VAL A 6 -3.06 -14.96 31.63
C VAL A 6 -2.21 -15.36 30.42
N SER A 7 -1.69 -16.60 30.39
CA SER A 7 -0.96 -17.13 29.25
C SER A 7 -1.82 -17.22 27.98
N TYR A 8 -3.08 -17.63 28.10
CA TYR A 8 -4.01 -17.68 26.96
C TYR A 8 -4.39 -16.28 26.45
N LEU A 9 -4.55 -15.31 27.36
CA LEU A 9 -4.76 -13.90 26.99
C LEU A 9 -3.58 -13.31 26.23
N PHE A 10 -2.35 -13.65 26.64
CA PHE A 10 -1.13 -13.24 25.94
C PHE A 10 -0.99 -13.90 24.55
N LEU A 11 -1.34 -15.18 24.44
CA LEU A 11 -1.41 -15.91 23.17
C LEU A 11 -2.45 -15.32 22.20
N LEU A 12 -3.62 -14.95 22.70
CA LEU A 12 -4.67 -14.27 21.91
C LEU A 12 -4.22 -12.89 21.42
N TRP A 13 -3.45 -12.16 22.23
CA TRP A 13 -2.91 -10.85 21.86
C TRP A 13 -1.86 -10.95 20.73
N ILE A 14 -0.95 -11.92 20.81
CA ILE A 14 0.05 -12.19 19.76
C ILE A 14 -0.62 -12.64 18.46
N ALA A 15 -1.64 -13.50 18.54
CA ALA A 15 -2.39 -13.95 17.37
C ALA A 15 -3.10 -12.79 16.66
N GLY A 16 -3.60 -11.80 17.40
CA GLY A 16 -4.22 -10.59 16.84
C GLY A 16 -3.26 -9.69 16.05
N PHE A 17 -1.97 -9.64 16.43
CA PHE A 17 -0.97 -8.82 15.74
C PHE A 17 -0.57 -9.36 14.35
N LEU A 18 -0.71 -10.67 14.12
CA LEU A 18 -0.28 -11.31 12.87
C LEU A 18 -1.19 -10.99 11.66
N PHE A 19 -2.39 -10.45 11.89
CA PHE A 19 -3.36 -10.15 10.81
C PHE A 19 -3.15 -8.79 10.13
N PHE A 20 -2.31 -7.90 10.68
CA PHE A 20 -2.17 -6.53 10.18
C PHE A 20 -1.06 -6.29 9.15
N SER A 21 -0.28 -7.31 8.77
CA SER A 21 0.95 -7.10 7.99
C SER A 21 0.85 -7.32 6.48
N CYS A 22 -0.34 -7.44 5.89
CA CYS A 22 -0.49 -7.47 4.43
C CYS A 22 -0.63 -6.04 3.89
N LYS A 23 0.47 -5.44 3.43
CA LYS A 23 0.39 -4.23 2.60
C LYS A 23 0.15 -4.66 1.15
N GLU A 24 -1.03 -4.38 0.62
CA GLU A 24 -1.28 -4.57 -0.81
C GLU A 24 -0.30 -3.72 -1.62
N VAL A 25 0.37 -4.35 -2.58
CA VAL A 25 1.25 -3.66 -3.52
C VAL A 25 0.36 -2.96 -4.54
N GLN A 26 0.47 -1.64 -4.62
CA GLN A 26 -0.30 -0.86 -5.59
C GLN A 26 0.09 -1.27 -7.03
N PRO A 27 -0.85 -1.34 -7.98
CA PRO A 27 -0.57 -1.87 -9.32
C PRO A 27 0.57 -1.15 -10.05
N TYR A 28 0.68 0.18 -9.95
CA TYR A 28 1.81 0.92 -10.54
C TYR A 28 3.20 0.54 -9.97
N LEU A 29 3.26 -0.05 -8.77
CA LEU A 29 4.49 -0.57 -8.13
C LEU A 29 4.79 -2.02 -8.53
N ASN A 30 3.84 -2.71 -9.19
CA ASN A 30 3.99 -4.11 -9.55
C ASN A 30 4.87 -4.26 -10.80
N THR A 31 6.13 -4.66 -10.61
CA THR A 31 7.11 -4.88 -11.70
C THR A 31 6.78 -6.05 -12.63
N LYS A 32 5.72 -6.82 -12.33
CA LYS A 32 5.22 -7.89 -13.21
C LYS A 32 4.27 -7.36 -14.29
N LEU A 33 3.71 -6.15 -14.12
CA LEU A 33 2.86 -5.50 -15.12
C LEU A 33 3.71 -4.73 -16.14
N SER A 34 3.14 -4.46 -17.31
CA SER A 34 3.78 -3.62 -18.33
C SER A 34 3.95 -2.18 -17.86
N PHE A 35 4.82 -1.43 -18.54
CA PHE A 35 5.01 0.00 -18.24
C PHE A 35 3.72 0.80 -18.48
N GLU A 36 3.00 0.50 -19.56
CA GLU A 36 1.74 1.15 -19.90
C GLU A 36 0.67 0.91 -18.84
N GLU A 37 0.46 -0.34 -18.40
CA GLU A 37 -0.52 -0.66 -17.34
C GLU A 37 -0.19 0.03 -16.02
N ARG A 38 1.10 0.14 -15.69
CA ARG A 38 1.55 0.82 -14.47
C ARG A 38 1.37 2.34 -14.57
N ALA A 39 1.66 2.91 -15.73
CA ALA A 39 1.48 4.33 -15.98
C ALA A 39 -0.01 4.70 -15.99
N ASP A 40 -0.87 3.87 -16.59
CA ASP A 40 -2.32 4.10 -16.63
C ASP A 40 -2.94 4.04 -15.24
N ASP A 41 -2.58 3.05 -14.41
CA ASP A 41 -3.01 3.00 -13.01
C ASP A 41 -2.54 4.24 -12.23
N LEU A 42 -1.28 4.67 -12.41
CA LEU A 42 -0.75 5.85 -11.74
C LEU A 42 -1.49 7.13 -12.17
N LEU A 43 -1.65 7.34 -13.48
CA LEU A 43 -2.32 8.52 -14.04
C LEU A 43 -3.82 8.53 -13.72
N SER A 44 -4.47 7.38 -13.60
CA SER A 44 -5.90 7.31 -13.25
C SER A 44 -6.19 7.90 -11.86
N ARG A 45 -5.20 7.90 -10.96
CA ARG A 45 -5.31 8.37 -9.57
C ARG A 45 -5.08 9.87 -9.42
N LEU A 46 -4.48 10.52 -10.40
CA LEU A 46 -4.17 11.95 -10.36
C LEU A 46 -5.40 12.80 -10.69
N THR A 47 -5.50 13.96 -10.03
CA THR A 47 -6.48 14.99 -10.41
C THR A 47 -6.11 15.64 -11.75
N ILE A 48 -7.03 16.44 -12.29
CA ILE A 48 -6.78 17.16 -13.55
C ILE A 48 -5.69 18.21 -13.35
N GLU A 49 -5.65 18.84 -12.19
CA GLU A 49 -4.64 19.85 -11.83
C GLU A 49 -3.25 19.21 -11.74
N GLU A 50 -3.13 18.05 -11.08
CA GLU A 50 -1.88 17.30 -10.99
C GLU A 50 -1.38 16.85 -12.38
N LYS A 51 -2.30 16.39 -13.24
CA LYS A 51 -1.96 16.04 -14.64
C LYS A 51 -1.47 17.25 -15.43
N ALA A 52 -2.12 18.40 -15.28
CA ALA A 52 -1.70 19.63 -15.95
C ALA A 52 -0.31 20.07 -15.48
N GLU A 53 -0.02 19.93 -14.18
CA GLU A 53 1.28 20.24 -13.61
C GLU A 53 2.39 19.31 -14.14
N LEU A 54 2.10 18.03 -14.35
CA LEU A 54 3.03 17.06 -14.97
C LEU A 54 3.37 17.38 -16.43
N MET A 55 2.50 18.09 -17.14
CA MET A 55 2.75 18.50 -18.53
C MET A 55 3.70 19.70 -18.64
N ARG A 56 4.07 20.32 -17.51
CA ARG A 56 5.02 21.43 -17.48
C ARG A 56 6.45 20.93 -17.66
N TYR A 57 7.26 21.70 -18.36
CA TYR A 57 8.67 21.36 -18.60
C TYR A 57 9.48 21.25 -17.30
N ASP A 58 9.16 22.07 -16.31
CA ASP A 58 9.82 22.11 -15.01
C ASP A 58 9.15 21.24 -13.95
N SER A 59 8.24 20.35 -14.36
CA SER A 59 7.56 19.45 -13.44
C SER A 59 8.56 18.47 -12.81
N PRO A 60 8.53 18.28 -11.48
CA PRO A 60 9.38 17.30 -10.82
C PRO A 60 9.02 15.89 -11.28
N ALA A 61 10.03 15.03 -11.38
CA ALA A 61 9.79 13.62 -11.64
C ALA A 61 8.97 12.99 -10.50
N ILE A 62 8.02 12.14 -10.88
CA ILE A 62 7.16 11.35 -10.01
C ILE A 62 7.60 9.89 -9.94
#